data_AF-A0A8T1TRV9-F1
#
_entry.id   AF-A0A8T1TRV9-F1
#
_cell.length_a   1.000
_cell.length_b   1.000
_cell.length_c   1.000
_cell.angle_alpha   90.00
_cell.angle_beta   90.00
_cell.angle_gamma   90.00
#
_symmetry.space_group_name_H-M   'P 1'
#
loop_
_entity.id
_entity.type
_entity.pdbx_description
1 polymer ?
#
loop_
_entity_poly.entity_id
_entity_poly.type
_entity_poly.pdbx_seq_one_letter_code
_entity_poly.pdbx_strand_id
1 'polypeptide(L)'
;MAPLPRLLVFCDFLEILLHTTSLALLRRMFTDFYTGNEHTLQDFMRLGATVISVLPMQRKGPQQLKEAARLLAEQKKDTVHATSTEMGPNRQNQTQMYTTTSQSCVFRYLSARVASRNILWLRDMFHEFCRGENALLREFLRRGDQAISVIPVDIQALLAHRYGLPACLQYMESEAFKRFPMVPGQNRNIYGRVNGKSRSMWSSSESLRPILDEIVSFKAKTKDSSNSVEL
;
A
#
# COMPACT_ATOMS: atom_id res chain seq x y z
N MET A 1 0.30 21.20 -0.22
CA MET A 1 0.86 20.71 1.06
C MET A 1 1.78 19.53 0.78
N ALA A 2 2.88 19.38 1.54
CA ALA A 2 3.73 18.20 1.46
C ALA A 2 2.92 16.93 1.78
N PRO A 3 3.22 15.76 1.19
CA PRO A 3 2.38 14.57 1.37
C PRO A 3 2.51 13.95 2.77
N LEU A 4 3.62 14.21 3.49
CA LEU A 4 3.92 13.60 4.79
C LEU A 4 2.88 13.94 5.88
N PRO A 5 2.53 15.22 6.16
CA PRO A 5 1.50 15.53 7.16
C PRO A 5 0.18 14.77 6.93
N ARG A 6 -0.27 14.68 5.67
CA ARG A 6 -1.49 13.93 5.32
C ARG A 6 -1.35 12.44 5.55
N LEU A 7 -0.18 11.86 5.26
CA LEU A 7 0.11 10.45 5.57
C LEU A 7 0.07 10.16 7.06
N LEU A 8 0.61 11.06 7.88
CA LEU A 8 0.61 10.91 9.34
C LEU A 8 -0.82 11.00 9.90
N VAL A 9 -1.62 11.97 9.45
CA VAL A 9 -3.04 12.07 9.82
C VAL A 9 -3.84 10.87 9.33
N PHE A 10 -3.51 10.32 8.16
CA PHE A 10 -4.10 9.07 7.69
C PHE A 10 -3.78 7.89 8.61
N CYS A 11 -2.55 7.80 9.14
CA CYS A 11 -2.23 6.80 10.16
C CYS A 11 -3.05 7.01 11.45
N ASP A 12 -3.27 8.26 11.88
CA ASP A 12 -4.15 8.56 13.04
C ASP A 12 -5.57 8.07 12.77
N PHE A 13 -6.10 8.37 11.59
CA PHE A 13 -7.42 7.94 11.16
C PHE A 13 -7.58 6.41 11.19
N LEU A 14 -6.56 5.67 10.76
CA LEU A 14 -6.56 4.20 10.84
C LEU A 14 -6.49 3.69 12.28
N GLU A 15 -5.64 4.25 13.14
CA GLU A 15 -5.51 3.85 14.54
C GLU A 15 -6.78 4.13 15.36
N ILE A 16 -7.52 5.18 15.02
CA ILE A 16 -8.81 5.51 15.63
C ILE A 16 -9.85 4.44 15.28
N LEU A 17 -9.91 4.04 14.02
CA LEU A 17 -10.99 3.17 13.51
C LEU A 17 -10.68 1.69 13.55
N LEU A 18 -9.42 1.28 13.45
CA LEU A 18 -9.02 -0.10 13.21
C LEU A 18 -8.07 -0.61 14.29
N HIS A 19 -8.03 -1.93 14.44
CA HIS A 19 -6.94 -2.57 15.15
C HIS A 19 -5.67 -2.56 14.27
N THR A 20 -4.57 -2.07 14.82
CA THR A 20 -3.28 -1.97 14.12
C THR A 20 -2.15 -2.44 15.03
N THR A 21 -1.12 -3.05 14.44
CA THR A 21 0.13 -3.40 15.13
C THR A 21 1.29 -2.62 14.53
N SER A 22 2.11 -2.01 15.39
CA SER A 22 3.35 -1.32 15.00
C SER A 22 3.18 -0.25 13.93
N LEU A 23 2.02 0.42 13.85
CA LEU A 23 1.79 1.49 12.88
C LEU A 23 2.67 2.73 13.14
N ALA A 24 3.11 2.95 14.38
CA ALA A 24 4.15 3.92 14.73
C ALA A 24 5.44 3.71 13.93
N LEU A 25 5.81 2.46 13.65
CA LEU A 25 6.97 2.13 12.82
C LEU A 25 6.73 2.54 11.36
N LEU A 26 5.52 2.35 10.85
CA LEU A 26 5.15 2.80 9.50
C LEU A 26 5.21 4.34 9.38
N ARG A 27 4.71 5.07 10.38
CA ARG A 27 4.82 6.54 10.45
C ARG A 27 6.28 6.99 10.43
N ARG A 28 7.15 6.27 11.13
CA ARG A 28 8.58 6.55 11.16
C ARG A 28 9.22 6.28 9.80
N MET A 29 8.91 5.15 9.14
CA MET A 29 9.35 4.88 7.77
C MET A 29 8.90 5.95 6.78
N PHE A 30 7.68 6.48 6.91
CA PHE A 30 7.22 7.60 6.09
C PHE A 30 8.05 8.85 6.34
N THR A 31 8.26 9.21 7.61
CA THR A 31 9.08 10.36 7.99
C THR A 31 10.50 10.26 7.45
N ASP A 32 11.13 9.09 7.62
CA ASP A 32 12.48 8.83 7.13
C ASP A 32 12.53 8.96 5.59
N PHE A 33 11.57 8.36 4.87
CA PHE A 33 11.51 8.48 3.41
C PHE A 33 11.46 9.93 2.93
N TYR A 34 10.63 10.78 3.54
CA TYR A 34 10.52 12.20 3.15
C TYR A 34 11.71 13.06 3.62
N THR A 35 12.52 12.57 4.56
CA THR A 35 13.79 13.19 4.95
C THR A 35 14.99 12.63 4.18
N GLY A 36 14.78 11.71 3.23
CA GLY A 36 15.85 11.07 2.45
C GLY A 36 16.66 10.05 3.25
N ASN A 37 16.08 9.51 4.32
CA ASN A 37 16.68 8.54 5.21
C ASN A 37 16.02 7.15 5.04
N GLU A 38 16.81 6.08 5.19
CA GLU A 38 16.33 4.70 5.13
C GLU A 38 16.58 3.89 6.42
N HIS A 39 17.17 4.49 7.46
CA HIS A 39 17.59 3.79 8.68
C HIS A 39 16.47 2.95 9.30
N THR A 40 15.28 3.51 9.50
CA THR A 40 14.16 2.75 10.10
C THR A 40 13.76 1.55 9.23
N LEU A 41 13.78 1.68 7.90
CA LEU A 41 13.44 0.57 7.02
C LEU A 41 14.53 -0.51 7.03
N GLN A 42 15.80 -0.11 7.03
CA GLN A 42 16.93 -1.03 7.10
C GLN A 42 16.95 -1.79 8.42
N ASP A 43 16.77 -1.11 9.55
CA ASP A 43 16.69 -1.74 10.87
C ASP A 43 15.49 -2.67 10.97
N PHE A 44 14.34 -2.28 10.42
CA PHE A 44 13.17 -3.15 10.33
C PHE A 44 13.47 -4.45 9.59
N MET A 45 14.09 -4.37 8.40
CA MET A 45 14.46 -5.55 7.61
C MET A 45 15.54 -6.39 8.29
N ARG A 46 16.55 -5.75 8.90
CA ARG A 46 17.68 -6.41 9.55
C ARG A 46 17.27 -7.15 10.82
N LEU A 47 16.42 -6.53 11.65
CA LEU A 47 16.00 -7.10 12.92
C LEU A 47 14.95 -8.19 12.74
N GLY A 48 14.11 -8.13 11.69
CA GLY A 48 13.17 -9.21 11.35
C GLY A 48 12.07 -9.51 12.37
N ALA A 49 12.03 -8.78 13.50
CA ALA A 49 11.30 -9.18 14.69
C ALA A 49 9.84 -8.70 14.75
N THR A 50 9.37 -7.90 13.79
CA THR A 50 8.07 -7.23 13.89
C THR A 50 7.39 -7.15 12.53
N VAL A 51 6.08 -7.42 12.48
CA VAL A 51 5.24 -7.18 11.30
C VAL A 51 4.32 -5.99 11.59
N ILE A 52 4.28 -5.05 10.67
CA ILE A 52 3.30 -3.95 10.73
C ILE A 52 2.01 -4.48 10.13
N SER A 53 0.90 -4.38 10.86
CA SER A 53 -0.40 -4.84 10.35
C SER A 53 -1.52 -3.84 10.61
N VAL A 54 -2.43 -3.74 9.65
CA VAL A 54 -3.73 -3.09 9.77
C VAL A 54 -4.79 -4.17 9.59
N LEU A 55 -5.57 -4.41 10.63
CA LEU A 55 -6.56 -5.48 10.67
C LEU A 55 -7.93 -4.93 10.25
N PRO A 56 -8.76 -5.73 9.54
CA PRO A 56 -10.12 -5.34 9.15
C PRO A 56 -11.10 -5.48 10.32
N MET A 57 -10.70 -5.02 11.51
CA MET A 57 -11.49 -5.07 12.72
C MET A 57 -11.73 -3.65 13.22
N GLN A 58 -12.99 -3.25 13.28
CA GLN A 58 -13.36 -1.91 13.71
C GLN A 58 -13.29 -1.78 15.23
N ARG A 59 -12.68 -0.70 15.72
CA ARG A 59 -12.71 -0.33 17.13
C ARG A 59 -14.11 0.20 17.49
N LYS A 60 -14.69 -0.34 18.57
CA LYS A 60 -16.03 0.03 19.03
C LYS A 60 -15.94 1.22 19.98
N GLY A 61 -16.08 2.44 19.47
CA GLY A 61 -16.15 3.65 20.29
C GLY A 61 -16.89 4.81 19.61
N PRO A 62 -17.97 5.35 20.21
CA PRO A 62 -18.74 6.44 19.59
C PRO A 62 -17.93 7.74 19.44
N GLN A 63 -17.02 8.04 20.39
CA GLN A 63 -16.12 9.18 20.29
C GLN A 63 -15.09 9.01 19.16
N GLN A 64 -14.58 7.80 18.97
CA GLN A 64 -13.63 7.47 17.88
C GLN A 64 -14.28 7.62 16.51
N LEU A 65 -15.55 7.22 16.36
CA LEU A 65 -16.30 7.43 15.12
C LEU A 65 -16.51 8.91 14.80
N LYS A 66 -16.84 9.72 15.83
CA LYS A 66 -17.01 11.17 15.67
C LYS A 66 -15.69 11.83 15.26
N GLU A 67 -14.59 11.43 15.88
CA GLU A 67 -13.26 11.95 15.57
C GLU A 67 -12.80 11.56 14.15
N ALA A 68 -13.01 10.30 13.76
CA ALA A 68 -12.70 9.86 12.41
C ALA A 68 -13.53 10.60 11.34
N ALA A 69 -14.80 10.90 11.63
CA ALA A 69 -15.64 11.71 10.76
C ALA A 69 -15.14 13.16 10.66
N ARG A 70 -14.64 13.74 11.77
CA ARG A 70 -14.00 15.06 11.79
C ARG A 70 -12.78 15.09 10.88
N LEU A 71 -11.88 14.11 10.99
CA LEU A 71 -10.68 14.02 10.16
C LEU A 71 -11.00 13.94 8.66
N LEU A 72 -12.03 13.18 8.26
CA LEU A 72 -12.49 13.12 6.87
C LEU A 72 -13.07 14.45 6.38
N ALA A 73 -13.86 15.14 7.22
CA ALA A 73 -14.43 16.43 6.87
C ALA A 73 -13.35 17.51 6.67
N GLU A 74 -12.26 17.45 7.43
CA GLU A 74 -11.09 18.34 7.26
C GLU A 74 -10.41 18.13 5.91
N GLN A 75 -10.26 16.87 5.46
CA GLN A 75 -9.68 16.59 4.14
C GLN A 75 -10.53 17.18 2.99
N LYS A 76 -11.86 17.18 3.16
CA LYS A 76 -12.78 17.77 2.19
C LYS A 76 -12.64 19.29 2.10
N LYS A 77 -12.48 19.98 3.24
CA LYS A 77 -12.29 21.44 3.29
C LYS A 77 -10.99 21.88 2.59
N ASP A 78 -9.90 21.16 2.86
CA ASP A 78 -8.60 21.45 2.23
C ASP A 78 -8.61 21.26 0.71
N THR A 79 -9.43 20.33 0.20
CA THR A 79 -9.57 20.08 -1.24
C THR A 79 -10.35 21.18 -1.96
N VAL A 80 -11.37 21.74 -1.30
CA VAL A 80 -12.20 22.84 -1.84
C VAL A 80 -11.43 24.18 -1.86
N HIS A 81 -10.59 24.44 -0.86
CA HIS A 81 -9.71 25.62 -0.86
C HIS A 81 -8.66 25.59 -1.96
N ALA A 82 -8.11 24.40 -2.28
CA ALA A 82 -7.15 24.24 -3.36
C ALA A 82 -7.76 24.48 -4.75
N THR A 83 -9.04 24.11 -4.96
CA THR A 83 -9.74 24.27 -6.24
C THR A 83 -10.29 25.69 -6.47
N SER A 84 -10.46 26.48 -5.41
CA SER A 84 -10.99 27.85 -5.50
C SER A 84 -9.92 28.90 -5.85
N THR A 85 -8.63 28.56 -5.79
CA THR A 85 -7.52 29.51 -5.98
C THR A 85 -6.91 29.45 -7.39
N GLU A 86 -7.33 28.53 -8.26
CA GLU A 86 -6.79 28.36 -9.62
C GLU A 86 -7.87 28.48 -10.71
N MET A 87 -8.47 29.66 -10.86
CA MET A 87 -9.28 30.00 -12.04
C MET A 87 -8.45 30.85 -13.02
N GLY A 88 -7.64 30.17 -13.83
CA GLY A 88 -7.01 30.71 -15.04
C GLY A 88 -7.35 29.79 -16.23
N PRO A 89 -7.91 30.30 -17.35
CA PRO A 89 -8.56 29.45 -18.34
C PRO A 89 -7.56 28.95 -19.40
N ASN A 90 -6.60 28.05 -19.06
CA ASN A 90 -5.96 27.22 -20.11
C ASN A 90 -5.01 26.07 -19.68
N ARG A 91 -5.24 25.31 -18.59
CA ARG A 91 -4.31 24.20 -18.21
C ARG A 91 -4.96 22.93 -17.63
N GLN A 92 -6.12 22.52 -18.15
CA GLN A 92 -6.92 21.47 -17.50
C GLN A 92 -6.37 20.03 -17.59
N ASN A 93 -5.38 19.72 -18.43
CA ASN A 93 -4.97 18.31 -18.63
C ASN A 93 -3.55 17.93 -18.16
N GLN A 94 -2.70 18.86 -17.72
CA GLN A 94 -1.31 18.55 -17.33
C GLN A 94 -1.02 18.73 -15.83
N THR A 95 -1.65 19.68 -15.15
CA THR A 95 -1.34 20.01 -13.74
C THR A 95 -1.88 18.98 -12.74
N GLN A 96 -2.94 18.25 -13.09
CA GLN A 96 -3.53 17.21 -12.24
C GLN A 96 -2.69 15.92 -12.21
N MET A 97 -1.81 15.72 -13.20
CA MET A 97 -1.05 14.48 -13.41
C MET A 97 0.25 14.44 -12.58
N TYR A 98 0.91 15.59 -12.40
CA TYR A 98 2.13 15.69 -11.58
C TYR A 98 1.84 15.66 -10.08
N THR A 99 0.70 16.19 -9.63
CA THR A 99 0.34 16.26 -8.21
C THR A 99 -0.06 14.91 -7.62
N THR A 100 -0.72 14.04 -8.39
CA THR A 100 -1.10 12.69 -7.94
C THR A 100 0.08 11.71 -7.92
N THR A 101 1.02 11.86 -8.86
CA THR A 101 2.15 10.92 -9.00
C THR A 101 3.20 11.09 -7.88
N SER A 102 3.44 12.32 -7.43
CA SER A 102 4.38 12.60 -6.32
C SER A 102 3.84 12.24 -4.94
N GLN A 103 2.52 12.14 -4.74
CA GLN A 103 1.92 11.94 -3.42
C GLN A 103 2.01 10.51 -2.89
N SER A 104 2.35 9.52 -3.74
CA SER A 104 2.31 8.09 -3.37
C SER A 104 3.60 7.32 -3.68
N CYS A 105 4.72 8.03 -3.88
CA CYS A 105 6.04 7.43 -4.08
C CYS A 105 6.47 6.55 -2.89
N VAL A 106 6.11 6.91 -1.65
CA VAL A 106 6.47 6.13 -0.46
C VAL A 106 5.87 4.72 -0.45
N PHE A 107 4.62 4.56 -0.91
CA PHE A 107 4.00 3.22 -0.99
C PHE A 107 4.65 2.36 -2.07
N ARG A 108 5.09 2.98 -3.18
CA ARG A 108 5.83 2.29 -4.23
C ARG A 108 7.20 1.86 -3.73
N TYR A 109 7.90 2.76 -3.05
CA TYR A 109 9.18 2.50 -2.41
C TYR A 109 9.09 1.32 -1.43
N LEU A 110 8.12 1.34 -0.50
CA LEU A 110 7.90 0.22 0.42
C LEU A 110 7.58 -1.08 -0.32
N SER A 111 6.70 -1.04 -1.33
CA SER A 111 6.34 -2.24 -2.11
C SER A 111 7.53 -2.87 -2.85
N ALA A 112 8.54 -2.06 -3.20
CA ALA A 112 9.73 -2.53 -3.89
C ALA A 112 10.80 -3.09 -2.92
N ARG A 113 10.82 -2.59 -1.68
CA ARG A 113 11.87 -2.90 -0.70
C ARG A 113 11.47 -4.02 0.26
N VAL A 114 10.22 -4.05 0.67
CA VAL A 114 9.73 -4.98 1.69
C VAL A 114 8.60 -5.86 1.20
N ALA A 115 8.59 -7.11 1.66
CA ALA A 115 7.44 -7.98 1.44
C ALA A 115 6.20 -7.36 2.06
N SER A 116 5.11 -7.34 1.31
CA SER A 116 3.86 -6.75 1.79
C SER A 116 2.65 -7.55 1.32
N ARG A 117 1.60 -7.53 2.15
CA ARG A 117 0.29 -8.08 1.83
C ARG A 117 -0.67 -6.91 1.71
N ASN A 118 -1.30 -6.76 0.54
CA ASN A 118 -2.34 -5.77 0.27
C ASN A 118 -1.91 -4.29 0.49
N ILE A 119 -0.62 -3.94 0.43
CA ILE A 119 -0.16 -2.53 0.64
C ILE A 119 -0.76 -1.52 -0.36
N LEU A 120 -1.16 -1.98 -1.55
CA LEU A 120 -1.87 -1.13 -2.51
C LEU A 120 -3.25 -0.70 -2.00
N TRP A 121 -3.92 -1.51 -1.17
CA TRP A 121 -5.15 -1.09 -0.51
C TRP A 121 -4.90 0.06 0.46
N LEU A 122 -3.79 0.02 1.20
CA LEU A 122 -3.41 1.11 2.11
C LEU A 122 -3.16 2.41 1.33
N ARG A 123 -2.45 2.31 0.20
CA ARG A 123 -2.25 3.42 -0.72
C ARG A 123 -3.60 3.96 -1.22
N ASP A 124 -4.50 3.10 -1.66
CA ASP A 124 -5.77 3.53 -2.26
C ASP A 124 -6.71 4.14 -1.21
N MET A 125 -6.75 3.57 0.00
CA MET A 125 -7.42 4.17 1.16
C MET A 125 -6.85 5.54 1.50
N PHE A 126 -5.54 5.74 1.41
CA PHE A 126 -4.93 7.05 1.62
C PHE A 126 -5.40 8.09 0.58
N HIS A 127 -5.51 7.70 -0.69
CA HIS A 127 -6.03 8.60 -1.74
C HIS A 127 -7.52 8.92 -1.57
N GLU A 128 -8.33 7.95 -1.12
CA GLU A 128 -9.72 8.22 -0.73
C GLU A 128 -9.80 9.14 0.49
N PHE A 129 -8.99 8.86 1.51
CA PHE A 129 -8.92 9.69 2.71
C PHE A 129 -8.59 11.14 2.36
N CYS A 130 -7.62 11.37 1.47
CA CYS A 130 -7.27 12.70 0.99
C CYS A 130 -8.42 13.43 0.26
N ARG A 131 -9.40 12.69 -0.26
CA ARG A 131 -10.64 13.23 -0.87
C ARG A 131 -11.79 13.37 0.14
N GLY A 132 -11.57 13.00 1.39
CA GLY A 132 -12.61 12.94 2.42
C GLY A 132 -13.56 11.74 2.25
N GLU A 133 -13.14 10.72 1.51
CA GLU A 133 -13.89 9.49 1.25
C GLU A 133 -13.35 8.32 2.09
N ASN A 134 -14.18 7.31 2.33
CA ASN A 134 -13.82 6.11 3.09
C ASN A 134 -14.52 4.84 2.58
N ALA A 135 -14.78 4.76 1.27
CA ALA A 135 -15.49 3.64 0.67
C ALA A 135 -14.65 2.35 0.70
N LEU A 136 -13.36 2.42 0.36
CA LEU A 136 -12.41 1.31 0.44
C LEU A 136 -12.19 0.86 1.87
N LEU A 137 -12.19 1.77 2.85
CA LEU A 137 -12.13 1.42 4.25
C LEU A 137 -13.36 0.61 4.68
N ARG A 138 -14.56 1.03 4.28
CA ARG A 138 -15.79 0.27 4.56
C ARG A 138 -15.76 -1.10 3.89
N GLU A 139 -15.30 -1.18 2.65
CA GLU A 139 -15.17 -2.46 1.94
C GLU A 139 -14.13 -3.37 2.61
N PHE A 140 -13.05 -2.82 3.15
CA PHE A 140 -12.06 -3.56 3.93
C PHE A 140 -12.64 -4.17 5.20
N LEU A 141 -13.38 -3.37 5.97
CA LEU A 141 -14.10 -3.85 7.15
C LEU A 141 -15.17 -4.89 6.79
N ARG A 142 -15.93 -4.66 5.71
CA ARG A 142 -16.98 -5.57 5.24
C ARG A 142 -16.41 -6.94 4.85
N ARG A 143 -15.21 -6.96 4.25
CA ARG A 143 -14.54 -8.22 3.88
C ARG A 143 -14.03 -8.99 5.09
N GLY A 144 -13.44 -8.30 6.07
CA GLY A 144 -13.03 -8.90 7.35
C GLY A 144 -11.94 -9.98 7.28
N ASP A 145 -11.55 -10.45 6.10
CA ASP A 145 -10.81 -11.70 5.92
C ASP A 145 -9.30 -11.54 5.71
N GLN A 146 -8.83 -10.32 5.42
CA GLN A 146 -7.42 -10.08 5.11
C GLN A 146 -6.88 -8.81 5.75
N ALA A 147 -5.80 -8.96 6.52
CA ALA A 147 -4.99 -7.84 6.96
C ALA A 147 -4.21 -7.20 5.81
N ILE A 148 -3.89 -5.92 5.98
CA ILE A 148 -2.79 -5.28 5.26
C ILE A 148 -1.56 -5.43 6.13
N SER A 149 -0.44 -5.92 5.56
CA SER A 149 0.78 -6.13 6.33
C SER A 149 2.03 -5.68 5.59
N VAL A 150 3.00 -5.16 6.33
CA VAL A 150 4.37 -4.90 5.89
C VAL A 150 5.29 -5.82 6.70
N ILE A 151 6.09 -6.61 6.00
CA ILE A 151 6.84 -7.74 6.54
C ILE A 151 8.34 -7.42 6.37
N PRO A 152 9.18 -7.66 7.40
CA PRO A 152 10.59 -7.32 7.40
C PRO A 152 11.41 -8.33 6.57
N VAL A 153 11.16 -8.37 5.27
CA VAL A 153 11.92 -9.16 4.30
C VAL A 153 12.43 -8.20 3.25
N ASP A 154 13.76 -8.08 3.14
CA ASP A 154 14.41 -7.35 2.06
C ASP A 154 14.25 -8.14 0.76
N ILE A 155 13.34 -7.66 -0.10
CA ILE A 155 13.05 -8.31 -1.39
C ILE A 155 14.30 -8.29 -2.28
N GLN A 156 15.07 -7.21 -2.26
CA GLN A 156 16.23 -7.06 -3.15
C GLN A 156 17.36 -7.98 -2.71
N ALA A 157 17.66 -8.05 -1.41
CA ALA A 157 18.64 -8.98 -0.88
C ALA A 157 18.22 -10.44 -1.11
N LEU A 158 16.93 -10.78 -0.91
CA LEU A 158 16.40 -12.12 -1.16
C LEU A 158 16.59 -12.53 -2.63
N LEU A 159 16.25 -11.63 -3.57
CA LEU A 159 16.39 -11.90 -5.00
C LEU A 159 17.86 -12.00 -5.42
N ALA A 160 18.72 -11.12 -4.93
CA ALA A 160 20.15 -11.13 -5.22
C ALA A 160 20.85 -12.38 -4.66
N HIS A 161 20.52 -12.80 -3.44
CA HIS A 161 21.12 -13.98 -2.81
C HIS A 161 20.67 -15.29 -3.48
N ARG A 162 19.39 -15.38 -3.88
CA ARG A 162 18.81 -16.63 -4.40
C ARG A 162 19.04 -16.84 -5.90
N TYR A 163 19.15 -15.76 -6.67
CA TYR A 163 19.23 -15.85 -8.14
C TYR A 163 20.43 -15.10 -8.74
N GLY A 164 21.28 -14.51 -7.90
CA GLY A 164 22.39 -13.66 -8.33
C GLY A 164 21.93 -12.24 -8.66
N LEU A 165 22.84 -11.28 -8.44
CA LEU A 165 22.61 -9.87 -8.74
C LEU A 165 22.15 -9.61 -10.19
N PRO A 166 22.69 -10.28 -11.23
CA PRO A 166 22.27 -10.05 -12.61
C PRO A 166 20.79 -10.42 -12.87
N ALA A 167 20.31 -11.54 -12.33
CA ALA A 167 18.90 -11.94 -12.49
C ALA A 167 17.95 -11.01 -11.72
N CYS A 168 18.41 -10.49 -10.57
CA CYS A 168 17.67 -9.50 -9.79
C CYS A 168 17.56 -8.16 -10.54
N LEU A 169 18.67 -7.67 -11.10
CA LEU A 169 18.69 -6.46 -11.94
C LEU A 169 17.81 -6.65 -13.18
N GLN A 170 17.93 -7.78 -13.87
CA GLN A 170 17.11 -8.12 -15.03
C GLN A 170 15.62 -8.20 -14.67
N TYR A 171 15.23 -8.74 -13.51
CA TYR A 171 13.83 -8.74 -13.05
C TYR A 171 13.33 -7.32 -12.75
N MET A 172 14.13 -6.47 -12.09
CA MET A 172 13.78 -5.08 -11.84
C MET A 172 13.63 -4.28 -13.14
N GLU A 173 14.50 -4.51 -14.12
CA GLU A 173 14.47 -3.83 -15.42
C GLU A 173 13.36 -4.35 -16.35
N SER A 174 13.16 -5.68 -16.41
CA SER A 174 12.27 -6.30 -17.41
C SER A 174 10.87 -6.59 -16.91
N GLU A 175 10.68 -6.93 -15.62
CA GLU A 175 9.38 -7.35 -15.11
C GLU A 175 8.71 -6.25 -14.28
N ALA A 176 9.46 -5.37 -13.59
CA ALA A 176 8.83 -4.26 -12.86
C ALA A 176 8.10 -3.28 -13.82
N PHE A 177 8.72 -2.98 -14.97
CA PHE A 177 8.11 -2.15 -16.01
C PHE A 177 6.99 -2.84 -16.80
N LYS A 178 7.04 -4.16 -17.01
CA LYS A 178 5.92 -4.91 -17.64
C LYS A 178 4.73 -5.09 -16.69
N ARG A 179 5.00 -5.24 -15.40
CA ARG A 179 3.99 -5.40 -14.33
C ARG A 179 3.33 -4.07 -13.98
N PHE A 180 4.05 -2.97 -14.18
CA PHE A 180 3.56 -1.60 -14.10
C PHE A 180 3.99 -0.82 -15.36
N PRO A 181 3.29 -1.02 -16.50
CA PRO A 181 3.63 -0.27 -17.72
C PRO A 181 3.40 1.21 -17.44
N MET A 182 4.49 1.98 -17.33
CA MET A 182 4.43 3.44 -17.27
C MET A 182 4.11 3.96 -18.66
N VAL A 183 2.84 3.84 -19.08
CA VAL A 183 2.31 4.58 -20.22
C VAL A 183 1.56 5.79 -19.68
N PRO A 184 2.02 7.01 -19.95
CA PRO A 184 1.30 8.22 -19.60
C PRO A 184 -0.12 8.16 -20.19
N GLY A 185 -1.16 8.27 -19.34
CA GLY A 185 -2.54 8.46 -19.79
C GLY A 185 -3.45 7.21 -19.80
N GLN A 186 -3.01 6.03 -19.36
CA GLN A 186 -3.91 4.87 -19.18
C GLN A 186 -4.16 4.51 -17.71
N ASN A 187 -5.36 4.81 -17.22
CA ASN A 187 -5.90 4.16 -16.02
C ASN A 187 -6.30 2.73 -16.38
N ARG A 188 -5.70 1.73 -15.72
CA ARG A 188 -6.19 0.35 -15.79
C ARG A 188 -7.00 0.02 -14.54
N ASN A 189 -8.16 -0.60 -14.73
CA ASN A 189 -8.86 -1.36 -13.70
C ASN A 189 -7.99 -2.54 -13.27
N ILE A 190 -7.22 -2.37 -12.19
CA ILE A 190 -6.40 -3.43 -11.58
C ILE A 190 -7.30 -4.49 -10.89
N TYR A 191 -8.62 -4.25 -10.82
CA TYR A 191 -9.62 -5.04 -10.10
C TYR A 191 -10.10 -6.34 -10.77
N GLY A 192 -9.48 -6.78 -11.88
CA GLY A 192 -9.80 -8.08 -12.45
C GLY A 192 -9.32 -9.23 -11.55
N ARG A 193 -10.21 -9.79 -10.71
CA ARG A 193 -10.06 -11.16 -10.22
C ARG A 193 -10.15 -12.09 -11.43
N VAL A 194 -9.09 -12.83 -11.72
CA VAL A 194 -9.20 -14.06 -12.50
C VAL A 194 -9.14 -15.20 -11.47
N ASN A 195 -10.23 -15.94 -11.33
CA ASN A 195 -10.32 -17.14 -10.50
C ASN A 195 -10.01 -16.95 -9.00
N GLY A 196 -10.32 -15.79 -8.41
CA GLY A 196 -10.21 -15.59 -6.96
C GLY A 196 -8.77 -15.56 -6.40
N LYS A 197 -7.75 -15.53 -7.26
CA LYS A 197 -6.33 -15.45 -6.88
C LYS A 197 -5.80 -14.02 -6.99
N SER A 198 -5.02 -13.59 -6.00
CA SER A 198 -4.44 -12.24 -5.96
C SER A 198 -3.35 -12.09 -7.03
N ARG A 199 -3.45 -11.08 -7.91
CA ARG A 199 -2.48 -10.76 -8.99
C ARG A 199 -1.11 -10.28 -8.49
N SER A 200 -0.83 -10.37 -7.19
CA SER A 200 0.36 -9.78 -6.58
C SER A 200 1.65 -10.53 -6.89
N MET A 201 1.62 -11.65 -7.60
CA MET A 201 2.81 -12.28 -8.20
C MET A 201 2.49 -12.75 -9.62
N TRP A 202 3.22 -12.21 -10.58
CA TRP A 202 3.10 -12.52 -12.00
C TRP A 202 4.47 -12.29 -12.65
N SER A 203 4.82 -13.14 -13.61
CA SER A 203 6.02 -13.04 -14.45
C SER A 203 5.66 -13.52 -15.86
N SER A 204 6.20 -12.85 -16.87
CA SER A 204 6.10 -13.29 -18.27
C SER A 204 7.08 -14.41 -18.63
N SER A 205 8.04 -14.71 -17.76
CA SER A 205 9.05 -15.74 -17.98
C SER A 205 8.50 -17.14 -17.71
N GLU A 206 8.56 -18.03 -18.70
CA GLU A 206 8.20 -19.44 -18.54
C GLU A 206 9.03 -20.16 -17.48
N SER A 207 10.30 -19.76 -17.31
CA SER A 207 11.18 -20.34 -16.28
C SER A 207 10.71 -20.07 -14.85
N LEU A 208 9.92 -19.01 -14.64
CA LEU A 208 9.42 -18.61 -13.32
C LEU A 208 8.01 -19.17 -13.04
N ARG A 209 7.38 -19.82 -14.02
CA ARG A 209 6.02 -20.38 -13.92
C ARG A 209 5.88 -21.45 -12.83
N PRO A 210 6.80 -22.43 -12.70
CA PRO A 210 6.72 -23.44 -11.64
C PRO A 210 6.79 -22.83 -10.23
N ILE A 211 7.61 -21.78 -10.08
CA ILE A 211 7.82 -21.07 -8.81
C ILE A 211 6.57 -20.29 -8.43
N LEU A 212 5.95 -19.60 -9.39
CA LEU A 212 4.70 -18.89 -9.16
C LEU A 212 3.57 -19.85 -8.77
N ASP A 213 3.49 -21.01 -9.42
CA ASP A 213 2.51 -22.06 -9.10
C ASP A 213 2.73 -22.64 -7.70
N GLU A 214 3.98 -22.83 -7.29
CA GLU A 214 4.31 -23.29 -5.94
C GLU A 214 3.93 -22.27 -4.87
N ILE A 215 4.25 -20.98 -5.06
CA ILE A 215 3.88 -19.94 -4.09
C ILE A 215 2.36 -19.75 -4.06
N VAL A 216 1.67 -19.87 -5.20
CA VAL A 216 0.19 -19.87 -5.25
C VAL A 216 -0.37 -21.05 -4.45
N SER A 217 0.22 -22.23 -4.59
CA SER A 217 -0.17 -23.43 -3.84
C SER A 217 0.08 -23.29 -2.35
N PHE A 218 1.20 -22.69 -1.97
CA PHE A 218 1.54 -22.40 -0.58
C PHE A 218 0.57 -21.40 0.06
N LYS A 219 0.18 -20.37 -0.71
CA LYS A 219 -0.84 -19.37 -0.30
C LYS A 219 -2.24 -19.96 -0.21
N ALA A 220 -2.56 -20.98 -1.01
CA ALA A 220 -3.83 -21.71 -0.90
C ALA A 220 -3.86 -22.58 0.36
N LYS A 221 -2.80 -23.35 0.63
CA LYS A 221 -2.70 -24.19 1.83
C LYS A 221 -2.76 -23.40 3.13
N THR A 222 -2.09 -22.24 3.20
CA THR A 222 -2.18 -21.35 4.37
C THR A 222 -3.58 -20.77 4.58
N LYS A 223 -4.37 -20.61 3.52
CA LYS A 223 -5.78 -20.20 3.61
C LYS A 223 -6.64 -21.32 4.21
N ASP A 224 -6.41 -22.58 3.83
CA ASP A 224 -7.15 -23.72 4.36
C ASP A 224 -6.80 -24.00 5.84
N SER A 225 -5.53 -23.89 6.23
CA SER A 225 -5.10 -24.02 7.63
C SER A 225 -5.64 -22.91 8.54
N SER A 226 -6.03 -21.76 7.98
CA SER A 226 -6.65 -20.66 8.74
C SER A 226 -8.14 -20.92 9.01
N ASN A 227 -8.79 -21.79 8.22
CA ASN A 227 -10.20 -22.16 8.39
C ASN A 227 -10.39 -23.39 9.30
N SER A 228 -9.33 -24.15 9.61
CA SER A 228 -9.42 -25.38 10.41
C SER A 228 -9.22 -25.19 11.92
N VAL A 229 -9.02 -23.95 12.38
CA VAL A 229 -8.82 -23.63 13.82
C VAL A 229 -10.09 -23.09 14.48
N GLU A 230 -11.23 -23.07 13.77
CA GLU A 230 -12.56 -22.83 14.35
C GLU A 230 -13.41 -24.09 14.24
N LEU A 231 -13.21 -25.01 15.18
CA LEU A 231 -14.20 -25.99 15.62
C LEU A 231 -14.09 -26.15 17.14
#